data_AF-A0AAV1XJX6-F1
#
_entry.id   AF-A0AAV1XJX6-F1
#
_cell.length_a   1.000
_cell.length_b   1.000
_cell.length_c   1.000
_cell.angle_alpha   90.00
_cell.angle_beta   90.00
_cell.angle_gamma   90.00
#
_symmetry.space_group_name_H-M   'P 1'
#
loop_
_entity.id
_entity.type
_entity.pdbx_description
1 polymer ?
#
loop_
_entity_poly.entity_id
_entity_poly.type
_entity_poly.pdbx_seq_one_letter_code
_entity_poly.pdbx_strand_id
1 'polypeptide(L)'
;MIIRSSEPEVKILVDMDPIKTSVEEWAKPGHFSRTIAKGPDTTTWIWNLHVDAHDFDSHTRDLEEISRKVFSAHFGQLSFIFLWSSGMYFHGARFSNYEAWLSEPTHIGPSAQVVWPIVGQEILNGDVGEGFRGTQITSGFFPDLASIWNN
;
A
#
# COMPACT_ATOMS: atom_id res chain seq x y z
N MET A 1 -1.51 -53.00 5.89
CA MET A 1 -0.95 -51.99 6.81
C MET A 1 -0.08 -51.06 5.98
N ILE A 2 -0.56 -49.84 5.71
CA ILE A 2 0.21 -48.84 4.96
C ILE A 2 1.01 -48.05 6.00
N ILE A 3 2.34 -48.19 6.00
CA ILE A 3 3.23 -47.39 6.84
C ILE A 3 3.31 -46.00 6.20
N ARG A 4 2.65 -45.00 6.78
CA ARG A 4 2.94 -43.60 6.44
C ARG A 4 4.33 -43.28 7.00
N SER A 5 5.26 -42.85 6.17
CA SER A 5 6.54 -42.31 6.65
C SER A 5 6.26 -41.06 7.47
N SER A 6 6.99 -40.84 8.56
CA SER A 6 6.94 -39.60 9.33
C SER A 6 7.22 -38.42 8.41
N GLU A 7 6.36 -37.40 8.44
CA GLU A 7 6.60 -36.15 7.70
C GLU A 7 7.89 -35.50 8.22
N PRO A 8 8.72 -34.91 7.33
CA PRO A 8 9.94 -34.25 7.74
C PRO A 8 9.61 -33.05 8.64
N GLU A 9 10.20 -33.02 9.83
CA GLU A 9 10.04 -31.93 10.79
C GLU A 9 10.77 -30.68 10.27
N VAL A 10 10.00 -29.66 9.83
CA VAL A 10 10.55 -28.38 9.35
C VAL A 10 11.02 -27.56 10.55
N LYS A 11 12.30 -27.19 10.56
CA LYS A 11 12.89 -26.34 11.62
C LYS A 11 12.85 -24.87 11.22
N ILE A 12 12.48 -24.01 12.17
CA ILE A 12 12.57 -22.56 12.02
C ILE A 12 13.96 -22.12 12.51
N LEU A 13 14.70 -21.44 11.64
CA LEU A 13 16.02 -20.87 11.94
C LEU A 13 15.98 -19.38 11.66
N VAL A 14 16.47 -18.56 12.59
CA VAL A 14 16.47 -17.10 12.51
C VAL A 14 17.75 -16.57 13.14
N ASP A 15 18.37 -15.57 12.50
CA ASP A 15 19.47 -14.81 13.09
C ASP A 15 18.93 -13.66 13.94
N MET A 16 19.50 -13.49 15.13
CA MET A 16 19.17 -12.39 16.04
C MET A 16 19.94 -11.14 15.66
N ASP A 17 19.22 -10.02 15.51
CA ASP A 17 19.77 -8.69 15.22
C ASP A 17 20.84 -8.65 14.11
N PRO A 18 20.57 -9.21 12.91
CA PRO A 18 21.56 -9.28 11.84
C PRO A 18 21.97 -7.90 11.30
N ILE A 19 21.11 -6.90 11.45
CA ILE A 19 21.34 -5.51 11.04
C ILE A 19 20.91 -4.57 12.17
N LYS A 20 21.82 -3.70 12.62
CA LYS A 20 21.51 -2.69 13.64
C LYS A 20 20.60 -1.60 13.06
N THR A 21 19.48 -1.34 13.72
CA THR A 21 18.60 -0.21 13.37
C THR A 21 19.32 1.12 13.62
N SER A 22 19.46 1.94 12.58
CA SER A 22 20.05 3.28 12.66
C SER A 22 19.58 4.17 11.50
N VAL A 23 19.71 5.49 11.66
CA VAL A 23 19.42 6.48 10.60
C VAL A 23 20.64 6.82 9.74
N GLU A 24 21.80 6.23 10.02
CA GLU A 24 23.07 6.60 9.38
C GLU A 24 23.04 6.36 7.86
N GLU A 25 22.49 5.22 7.43
CA GLU A 25 22.40 4.86 6.01
C GLU A 25 21.37 5.70 5.23
N TRP A 26 20.42 6.35 5.93
CA TRP A 26 19.45 7.24 5.28
C TRP A 26 20.11 8.54 4.83
N ALA A 27 21.18 8.96 5.50
CA ALA A 27 21.99 10.12 5.11
C ALA A 27 22.93 9.82 3.93
N LYS A 28 23.00 8.56 3.46
CA LYS A 28 23.85 8.09 2.35
C LYS A 28 22.98 7.47 1.24
N PRO A 29 22.29 8.28 0.42
CA PRO A 29 21.47 7.74 -0.66
C PRO A 29 22.33 6.91 -1.62
N GLY A 30 21.87 5.70 -1.95
CA GLY A 30 22.62 4.77 -2.79
C GLY A 30 23.61 3.88 -2.05
N HIS A 31 23.63 3.88 -0.71
CA HIS A 31 24.49 3.00 0.11
C HIS A 31 24.43 1.51 -0.29
N PHE A 32 23.29 1.08 -0.84
CA PHE A 32 23.05 -0.28 -1.32
C PHE A 32 23.85 -0.64 -2.59
N SER A 33 24.43 0.34 -3.30
CA SER A 33 25.20 0.12 -4.52
C SER A 33 26.57 0.80 -4.43
N ARG A 34 27.64 0.03 -4.63
CA ARG A 34 29.02 0.57 -4.62
C ARG A 34 29.27 1.60 -5.73
N THR A 35 28.50 1.53 -6.82
CA THR A 35 28.58 2.47 -7.93
C THR A 35 27.93 3.80 -7.57
N ILE A 36 26.74 3.75 -6.94
CA ILE A 36 25.94 4.93 -6.60
C ILE A 36 26.43 5.58 -5.29
N ALA A 37 26.94 4.80 -4.33
CA ALA A 37 27.41 5.30 -3.04
C ALA A 37 28.56 6.33 -3.13
N LYS A 38 29.22 6.47 -4.28
CA LYS A 38 30.27 7.49 -4.52
C LYS A 38 29.73 8.91 -4.61
N GLY A 39 28.43 9.06 -4.83
CA GLY A 39 27.75 10.36 -4.92
C GLY A 39 27.45 10.81 -6.36
N PRO A 40 26.70 11.91 -6.49
CA PRO A 40 26.15 12.36 -7.77
C PRO A 40 27.15 13.18 -8.60
N ASP A 41 27.87 12.51 -9.50
CA ASP A 41 28.71 13.20 -10.50
C ASP A 41 27.90 13.77 -11.67
N THR A 42 26.75 13.16 -11.99
CA THR A 42 25.81 13.60 -13.05
C THR A 42 24.37 13.42 -12.60
N THR A 43 23.41 14.07 -13.26
CA THR A 43 21.98 13.88 -12.97
C THR A 43 21.48 12.47 -13.26
N THR A 44 22.18 11.70 -14.10
CA THR A 44 21.92 10.26 -14.31
C THR A 44 21.98 9.47 -13.00
N TRP A 45 22.84 9.88 -12.06
CA TRP A 45 22.92 9.26 -10.75
C TRP A 45 21.58 9.23 -10.01
N ILE A 46 20.76 10.30 -10.14
CA ILE A 46 19.44 10.37 -9.50
C ILE A 46 18.51 9.32 -10.07
N TRP A 47 18.54 9.09 -11.38
CA TRP A 47 17.71 8.08 -12.02
C TRP A 47 18.15 6.67 -11.63
N ASN A 48 19.46 6.41 -11.64
CA ASN A 48 20.02 5.12 -11.23
C ASN A 48 19.69 4.81 -9.75
N LEU A 49 19.69 5.83 -8.87
CA LEU A 49 19.28 5.68 -7.47
C LEU A 49 17.87 5.09 -7.35
N HIS A 50 16.92 5.52 -8.18
CA HIS A 50 15.53 5.06 -8.11
C HIS A 50 15.33 3.72 -8.80
N VAL A 51 15.95 3.51 -9.96
CA VAL A 51 15.83 2.26 -10.73
C VAL A 51 16.42 1.09 -9.96
N ASP A 52 17.57 1.30 -9.32
CA ASP A 52 18.28 0.22 -8.64
C ASP A 52 17.77 -0.01 -7.20
N ALA A 53 16.87 0.82 -6.67
CA ALA A 53 16.46 0.76 -5.26
C ALA A 53 15.85 -0.59 -4.85
N HIS A 54 15.11 -1.25 -5.74
CA HIS A 54 14.49 -2.56 -5.50
C HIS A 54 15.12 -3.69 -6.31
N ASP A 55 16.22 -3.43 -7.02
CA ASP A 55 17.01 -4.47 -7.70
C ASP A 55 17.96 -5.14 -6.70
N PHE A 56 17.41 -5.96 -5.80
CA PHE A 56 18.18 -6.56 -4.70
C PHE A 56 19.32 -7.47 -5.17
N ASP A 57 19.17 -8.09 -6.34
CA ASP A 57 20.21 -8.91 -6.96
C ASP A 57 21.43 -8.08 -7.40
N SER A 58 21.24 -6.78 -7.69
CA SER A 58 22.33 -5.86 -7.98
C SER A 58 23.10 -5.39 -6.74
N HIS A 59 22.48 -5.46 -5.55
CA HIS A 59 23.07 -4.96 -4.29
C HIS A 59 24.10 -5.94 -3.71
N THR A 60 23.78 -7.23 -3.77
CA THR A 60 24.54 -8.31 -3.12
C THR A 60 24.38 -9.61 -3.91
N ARG A 61 25.32 -10.54 -3.75
CA ARG A 61 25.20 -11.91 -4.31
C ARG A 61 24.72 -12.92 -3.27
N ASP A 62 24.46 -12.46 -2.04
CA ASP A 62 23.99 -13.30 -0.95
C ASP A 62 22.47 -13.52 -1.07
N LEU A 63 22.09 -14.75 -1.44
CA LEU A 63 20.69 -15.15 -1.59
C LEU A 63 19.94 -15.08 -0.26
N GLU A 64 20.61 -15.24 0.87
CA GLU A 64 19.98 -15.12 2.18
C GLU A 64 19.61 -13.66 2.47
N GLU A 65 20.53 -12.72 2.22
CA GLU A 65 20.26 -11.28 2.33
C GLU A 65 19.15 -10.82 1.38
N ILE A 66 19.18 -11.27 0.11
CA ILE A 66 18.13 -10.99 -0.87
C ILE A 66 16.79 -11.51 -0.37
N SER A 67 16.73 -12.76 0.09
CA SER A 67 15.50 -13.37 0.61
C SER A 67 14.95 -12.60 1.83
N ARG A 68 15.82 -12.14 2.74
CA ARG A 68 15.44 -11.31 3.89
C ARG A 68 14.86 -9.96 3.46
N LYS A 69 15.46 -9.30 2.46
CA LYS A 69 14.94 -8.03 1.90
C LYS A 69 13.59 -8.23 1.23
N VAL A 70 13.44 -9.27 0.41
CA VAL A 70 12.17 -9.62 -0.25
C VAL A 70 11.10 -9.92 0.79
N PHE A 71 11.37 -10.77 1.77
CA PHE A 71 10.43 -11.09 2.85
C PHE A 71 9.98 -9.84 3.61
N SER A 72 10.92 -8.95 3.95
CA SER A 72 10.62 -7.69 4.65
C SER A 72 9.80 -6.71 3.78
N ALA A 73 10.13 -6.60 2.48
CA ALA A 73 9.41 -5.75 1.55
C ALA A 73 7.94 -6.17 1.39
N HIS A 74 7.64 -7.46 1.46
CA HIS A 74 6.25 -7.95 1.46
C HIS A 74 5.44 -7.44 2.65
N PHE A 75 6.02 -7.36 3.85
CA PHE A 75 5.34 -6.74 5.00
C PHE A 75 5.11 -5.25 4.78
N GLY A 76 6.07 -4.55 4.16
CA GLY A 76 5.89 -3.17 3.72
C GLY A 76 4.68 -3.03 2.80
N GLN A 77 4.61 -3.86 1.75
CA GLN A 77 3.47 -3.86 0.81
C GLN A 77 2.15 -4.19 1.49
N LEU A 78 2.09 -5.22 2.34
CA LEU A 78 0.89 -5.58 3.10
C LEU A 78 0.43 -4.42 3.99
N SER A 79 1.37 -3.73 4.66
CA SER A 79 1.04 -2.58 5.51
C SER A 79 0.40 -1.44 4.71
N PHE A 80 0.90 -1.16 3.50
CA PHE A 80 0.29 -0.17 2.61
C PHE A 80 -1.10 -0.60 2.13
N ILE A 81 -1.30 -1.88 1.80
CA ILE A 81 -2.62 -2.41 1.41
C ILE A 81 -3.63 -2.25 2.56
N PHE A 82 -3.23 -2.56 3.79
CA PHE A 82 -4.10 -2.40 4.96
C PHE A 82 -4.38 -0.94 5.26
N LEU A 83 -3.38 -0.06 5.14
CA LEU A 83 -3.58 1.39 5.33
C LEU A 83 -4.52 1.97 4.26
N TRP A 84 -4.33 1.58 2.99
CA TRP A 84 -5.21 2.00 1.89
C TRP A 84 -6.64 1.51 2.10
N SER A 85 -6.81 0.22 2.43
CA SER A 85 -8.12 -0.36 2.73
C SER A 85 -8.77 0.35 3.91
N SER A 86 -8.03 0.57 5.00
CA SER A 86 -8.50 1.33 6.17
C SER A 86 -8.96 2.74 5.80
N GLY A 87 -8.21 3.43 4.94
CA GLY A 87 -8.60 4.73 4.39
C GLY A 87 -9.92 4.67 3.64
N MET A 88 -10.14 3.65 2.79
CA MET A 88 -11.41 3.46 2.09
C MET A 88 -12.60 3.33 3.05
N TYR A 89 -12.47 2.48 4.08
CA TYR A 89 -13.51 2.33 5.11
C TYR A 89 -13.74 3.63 5.88
N PHE A 90 -12.68 4.33 6.27
CA PHE A 90 -12.79 5.57 7.01
C PHE A 90 -13.50 6.67 6.20
N HIS A 91 -13.15 6.80 4.93
CA HIS A 91 -13.83 7.72 4.00
C HIS A 91 -15.32 7.36 3.84
N GLY A 92 -15.63 6.07 3.68
CA GLY A 92 -17.01 5.57 3.67
C GLY A 92 -17.79 5.89 4.96
N ALA A 93 -17.15 5.80 6.12
CA ALA A 93 -17.82 6.07 7.40
C ALA A 93 -18.01 7.56 7.69
N ARG A 94 -17.07 8.42 7.27
CA ARG A 94 -17.03 9.82 7.74
C ARG A 94 -17.50 10.85 6.72
N PHE A 95 -17.27 10.62 5.44
CA PHE A 95 -17.40 11.62 4.37
C PHE A 95 -18.19 11.10 3.18
N SER A 96 -19.19 10.26 3.42
CA SER A 96 -19.92 9.56 2.37
C SER A 96 -21.43 9.70 2.52
N ASN A 97 -22.16 9.35 1.46
CA ASN A 97 -23.61 9.20 1.47
C ASN A 97 -24.05 7.72 1.54
N TYR A 98 -23.26 6.84 2.16
CA TYR A 98 -23.50 5.39 2.14
C TYR A 98 -24.91 4.99 2.64
N GLU A 99 -25.39 5.57 3.74
CA GLU A 99 -26.73 5.26 4.27
C GLU A 99 -27.85 5.69 3.30
N ALA A 100 -27.72 6.88 2.72
CA ALA A 100 -28.65 7.37 1.71
C ALA A 100 -28.64 6.46 0.47
N TRP A 101 -27.44 6.15 -0.06
CA TRP A 101 -27.27 5.23 -1.18
C TRP A 101 -27.87 3.85 -0.89
N LEU A 102 -27.71 3.33 0.32
CA LEU A 102 -28.24 2.02 0.71
C LEU A 102 -29.78 1.99 0.68
N SER A 103 -30.44 3.12 0.93
CA SER A 103 -31.90 3.24 0.87
C SER A 103 -32.46 3.28 -0.55
N GLU A 104 -31.73 3.86 -1.53
CA GLU A 104 -32.17 3.96 -2.92
C GLU A 104 -30.99 3.86 -3.93
N PRO A 105 -30.40 2.67 -4.08
CA PRO A 105 -29.13 2.48 -4.81
C PRO A 105 -29.24 2.65 -6.33
N THR A 106 -30.46 2.68 -6.89
CA THR A 106 -30.70 2.86 -8.33
C THR A 106 -30.73 4.32 -8.77
N HIS A 107 -30.97 5.25 -7.85
CA HIS A 107 -31.12 6.68 -8.15
C HIS A 107 -30.05 7.54 -7.47
N ILE A 108 -29.53 7.13 -6.32
CA ILE A 108 -28.47 7.84 -5.61
C ILE A 108 -27.11 7.38 -6.13
N GLY A 109 -26.25 8.33 -6.46
CA GLY A 109 -24.86 8.06 -6.86
C GLY A 109 -23.98 7.80 -5.63
N PRO A 110 -23.14 6.76 -5.61
CA PRO A 110 -22.22 6.53 -4.50
C PRO A 110 -21.15 7.63 -4.45
N SER A 111 -20.93 8.24 -3.29
CA SER A 111 -19.89 9.24 -3.08
C SER A 111 -19.25 9.09 -1.69
N ALA A 112 -17.92 9.14 -1.64
CA ALA A 112 -17.12 9.01 -0.41
C ALA A 112 -15.90 9.97 -0.34
N GLN A 113 -15.91 11.00 -1.20
CA GLN A 113 -14.86 12.01 -1.24
C GLN A 113 -15.52 13.39 -1.38
N VAL A 114 -15.13 14.30 -0.49
CA VAL A 114 -15.60 15.68 -0.48
C VAL A 114 -14.41 16.60 -0.60
N VAL A 115 -14.45 17.51 -1.57
CA VAL A 115 -13.38 18.45 -1.88
C VAL A 115 -13.54 19.73 -1.04
N TRP A 116 -12.44 20.22 -0.48
CA TRP A 116 -12.46 21.47 0.29
C TRP A 116 -12.60 22.72 -0.59
N PRO A 117 -13.35 23.75 -0.14
CA PRO A 117 -13.61 24.97 -0.90
C PRO A 117 -12.48 26.01 -0.71
N ILE A 118 -11.38 25.86 -1.44
CA ILE A 118 -10.22 26.77 -1.31
C ILE A 118 -10.12 27.73 -2.50
N VAL A 119 -10.18 27.19 -3.72
CA VAL A 119 -9.90 27.94 -4.96
C VAL A 119 -10.99 27.76 -6.03
N GLY A 120 -12.22 27.38 -5.64
CA GLY A 120 -13.30 27.06 -6.57
C GLY A 120 -13.39 25.58 -6.95
N GLN A 121 -12.48 24.75 -6.43
CA GLN A 121 -12.46 23.30 -6.66
C GLN A 121 -13.65 22.55 -6.04
N GLU A 122 -14.44 23.20 -5.18
CA GLU A 122 -15.71 22.66 -4.68
C GLU A 122 -16.76 22.46 -5.78
N ILE A 123 -16.54 22.98 -6.99
CA ILE A 123 -17.31 22.61 -8.18
C ILE A 123 -17.26 21.09 -8.46
N LEU A 124 -16.21 20.39 -7.99
CA LEU A 124 -16.06 18.94 -8.06
C LEU A 124 -17.00 18.19 -7.09
N ASN A 125 -17.62 18.88 -6.12
CA ASN A 125 -18.68 18.33 -5.28
C ASN A 125 -20.02 18.41 -6.03
N GLY A 126 -20.17 17.48 -6.97
CA GLY A 126 -21.41 17.29 -7.72
C GLY A 126 -22.55 16.87 -6.80
N ASP A 127 -23.78 17.25 -7.16
CA ASP A 127 -24.97 16.68 -6.52
C ASP A 127 -25.11 15.22 -6.95
N VAL A 128 -25.10 14.31 -5.98
CA VAL A 128 -25.19 12.85 -6.19
C VAL A 128 -26.50 12.26 -5.64
N GLY A 129 -27.45 13.12 -5.24
CA GLY A 129 -28.73 12.72 -4.67
C GLY A 129 -28.81 12.91 -3.15
N GLU A 130 -30.06 12.97 -2.64
CA GLU A 130 -30.39 13.11 -1.21
C GLU A 130 -29.68 14.26 -0.49
N GLY A 131 -29.43 15.37 -1.19
CA GLY A 131 -28.81 16.56 -0.63
C GLY A 131 -27.31 16.41 -0.31
N PHE A 132 -26.69 15.28 -0.65
CA PHE A 132 -25.26 15.10 -0.51
C PHE A 132 -24.52 15.60 -1.75
N ARG A 133 -23.44 16.37 -1.53
CA ARG A 133 -22.57 16.88 -2.59
C ARG A 133 -21.14 16.40 -2.38
N GLY A 134 -20.62 15.69 -3.37
CA GLY A 134 -19.29 15.10 -3.33
C GLY A 134 -18.87 14.57 -4.69
N THR A 135 -17.69 13.96 -4.75
CA THR A 135 -17.20 13.29 -5.95
C THR A 135 -17.82 11.90 -6.03
N GLN A 136 -18.51 11.60 -7.14
CA GLN A 136 -19.07 10.27 -7.38
C GLN A 136 -17.93 9.26 -7.56
N ILE A 137 -17.97 8.16 -6.80
CA ILE A 137 -16.94 7.11 -6.85
C ILE A 137 -17.35 5.98 -7.81
N THR A 138 -16.36 5.34 -8.42
CA THR A 138 -16.56 4.24 -9.39
C THR A 138 -15.82 2.95 -8.97
N SER A 139 -15.32 2.89 -7.73
CA SER A 139 -14.53 1.76 -7.23
C SER A 139 -15.33 0.48 -6.94
N GLY A 140 -16.67 0.55 -6.92
CA GLY A 140 -17.52 -0.57 -6.49
C GLY A 140 -17.59 -0.77 -4.97
N PHE A 141 -16.97 0.12 -4.18
CA PHE A 141 -16.87 -0.06 -2.73
C PHE A 141 -18.23 -0.17 -2.00
N PHE A 142 -19.22 0.62 -2.41
CA PHE A 142 -20.56 0.60 -1.80
C PHE A 142 -21.32 -0.72 -2.01
N PRO A 143 -21.46 -1.23 -3.25
CA PRO A 143 -22.07 -2.54 -3.47
C PRO A 143 -21.27 -3.68 -2.83
N ASP A 144 -19.93 -3.63 -2.86
CA ASP A 144 -19.10 -4.63 -2.18
C ASP A 144 -19.39 -4.65 -0.67
N LEU A 145 -19.41 -3.47 -0.03
CA LEU A 145 -19.72 -3.36 1.40
C LEU A 145 -21.13 -3.86 1.73
N ALA A 146 -22.12 -3.49 0.92
CA ALA A 146 -23.49 -3.96 1.11
C ALA A 146 -23.60 -5.49 1.01
N SER A 147 -22.84 -6.12 0.11
CA SER A 147 -22.86 -7.58 -0.07
C SER A 147 -22.32 -8.35 1.14
N ILE A 148 -21.41 -7.75 1.91
CA ILE A 148 -20.78 -8.38 3.08
C ILE A 148 -21.70 -8.33 4.30
N TRP A 149 -22.41 -7.22 4.49
CA TRP A 149 -23.11 -6.93 5.75
C TRP A 149 -24.64 -7.05 5.69
N ASN A 150 -25.24 -7.10 4.50
CA ASN A 150 -26.70 -7.15 4.32
C ASN A 150 -27.23 -8.52 3.87
N ASN A 151 -26.50 -9.61 4.17
CA ASN A 151 -26.97 -11.00 4.04
C ASN A 151 -27.40 -11.57 5.39
#